data_AF-I7CJS2-F1
#
_entry.id   AF-I7CJS2-F1
#
_cell.length_a   1.000
_cell.length_b   1.000
_cell.length_c   1.000
_cell.angle_alpha   90.00
_cell.angle_beta   90.00
_cell.angle_gamma   90.00
#
_symmetry.space_group_name_H-M   'P 1'
#
loop_
_entity.id
_entity.type
_entity.pdbx_description
1 polymer ?
#
loop_
_entity_poly.entity_id
_entity_poly.type
_entity_poly.pdbx_seq_one_letter_code
_entity_poly.pdbx_strand_id
1 'polypeptide(L)'
;MFGELGSIAKLVAGGTVFAGGGVTIAQSLVTEPPKDTVFEVIGEGNFPSFKLECPSKESETTHLSMEKKWDYFKIFCNSSSRSPASRDLKVEGSRGSDTKKDQLSCKYQENNRYVCKYVDQNGTQGEGVKTVIPEELSKNDTVPTKYLIPR
;
A
#
# COMPACT_ATOMS: atom_id res chain seq x y z
N MET A 1 -39.09 6.36 40.30
CA MET A 1 -39.24 7.49 41.24
C MET A 1 -37.93 7.63 42.00
N PHE A 2 -37.48 8.88 42.14
CA PHE A 2 -36.19 9.32 42.68
C PHE A 2 -35.90 8.84 44.11
N GLY A 3 -34.61 8.73 44.43
CA GLY A 3 -34.11 8.60 45.79
C GLY A 3 -32.58 8.59 45.83
N GLU A 4 -31.97 9.78 45.80
CA GLU A 4 -30.57 10.03 46.18
C GLU A 4 -30.31 9.67 47.65
N LEU A 5 -29.07 9.27 47.96
CA LEU A 5 -28.27 9.49 49.18
C LEU A 5 -26.93 8.79 48.90
N GLY A 6 -25.84 9.48 48.59
CA GLY A 6 -25.18 10.45 49.46
C GLY A 6 -24.03 9.75 50.19
N SER A 7 -22.84 9.74 49.61
CA SER A 7 -21.60 9.39 50.32
C SER A 7 -20.41 10.17 49.77
N ILE A 8 -20.19 11.28 50.46
CA ILE A 8 -19.05 12.20 50.40
C ILE A 8 -17.79 11.46 50.87
N ALA A 9 -16.87 11.17 49.94
CA ALA A 9 -15.53 10.71 50.28
C ALA A 9 -14.69 11.90 50.78
N LYS A 10 -14.27 11.83 52.04
CA LYS A 10 -13.37 12.79 52.69
C LYS A 10 -12.01 12.81 51.97
N LEU A 11 -11.67 13.91 51.33
CA LEU A 11 -10.30 14.22 50.91
C LEU A 11 -9.47 14.55 52.16
N VAL A 12 -8.64 13.60 52.59
CA VAL A 12 -7.61 13.86 53.60
C VAL A 12 -6.49 14.64 52.91
N ALA A 13 -6.40 15.91 53.26
CA ALA A 13 -5.23 16.75 53.03
C ALA A 13 -4.04 16.14 53.80
N GLY A 14 -3.17 15.45 53.09
CA GLY A 14 -1.88 14.98 53.58
C GLY A 14 -0.81 15.49 52.64
N GLY A 15 -0.30 16.70 52.90
CA GLY A 15 0.82 17.26 52.18
C GLY A 15 2.10 16.52 52.52
N THR A 16 2.82 16.09 51.49
CA THR A 16 4.26 15.79 51.58
C THR A 16 4.99 16.65 50.58
N VAL A 17 5.74 17.62 51.11
CA VAL A 17 6.65 18.48 50.38
C VAL A 17 7.93 17.66 50.15
N PHE A 18 8.22 17.29 48.92
CA PHE A 18 9.54 16.80 48.54
C PHE A 18 10.25 17.88 47.73
N ALA A 19 11.18 18.54 48.42
CA ALA A 19 12.22 19.35 47.84
C ALA A 19 13.30 18.43 47.24
N GLY A 20 13.80 18.78 46.05
CA GLY A 20 15.06 18.28 45.52
C GLY A 20 14.93 17.22 44.44
N GLY A 21 15.54 17.50 43.29
CA GLY A 21 15.82 16.51 42.25
C GLY A 21 15.01 16.76 40.98
N GLY A 22 15.54 17.59 40.08
CA GLY A 22 15.04 17.68 38.72
C GLY A 22 15.12 16.32 38.05
N VAL A 23 13.97 15.70 37.84
CA VAL A 23 13.84 14.55 36.94
C VAL A 23 13.76 15.10 35.52
N THR A 24 14.88 15.08 34.81
CA THR A 24 14.84 15.07 33.35
C THR A 24 14.19 13.76 32.94
N ILE A 25 12.88 13.79 32.73
CA ILE A 25 12.17 12.75 32.00
C ILE A 25 12.77 12.70 30.60
N ALA A 26 13.69 11.75 30.39
CA ALA A 26 14.13 11.36 29.06
C ALA A 26 12.86 10.95 28.30
N GLN A 27 12.43 11.78 27.36
CA GLN A 27 11.40 11.41 26.40
C GLN A 27 11.99 10.28 25.57
N SER A 28 11.71 9.04 25.96
CA SER A 28 11.83 7.90 25.06
C SER A 28 10.94 8.23 23.87
N LEU A 29 11.55 8.73 22.81
CA LEU A 29 10.96 8.76 21.47
C LEU A 29 10.67 7.30 21.14
N VAL A 30 9.46 6.87 21.50
CA VAL A 30 8.87 5.66 20.96
C VAL A 30 8.61 6.01 19.50
N THR A 31 9.61 5.79 18.66
CA THR A 31 9.43 5.79 17.22
C THR A 31 8.47 4.63 16.94
N GLU A 32 7.18 4.96 16.74
CA GLU A 32 6.20 3.98 16.25
C GLU A 32 6.81 3.32 15.01
N PRO A 33 6.80 1.98 14.91
CA PRO A 33 7.28 1.32 13.70
C PRO A 33 6.48 1.84 12.50
N PRO A 34 7.14 2.12 11.37
CA PRO A 34 6.45 2.65 10.20
C PRO A 34 5.38 1.65 9.78
N LYS A 35 4.10 2.06 9.86
CA LYS A 35 2.97 1.20 9.49
C LYS A 35 3.08 0.85 8.02
N ASP A 36 2.94 -0.44 7.70
CA ASP A 36 2.96 -0.92 6.33
C ASP A 36 1.90 -0.18 5.49
N THR A 37 2.29 0.20 4.28
CA THR A 37 1.39 0.86 3.34
C THR A 37 0.67 -0.20 2.52
N VAL A 38 -0.65 -0.28 2.63
CA VAL A 38 -1.45 -1.22 1.82
C VAL A 38 -1.96 -0.51 0.58
N PHE A 39 -1.66 -1.09 -0.59
CA PHE A 39 -2.25 -0.67 -1.87
C PHE A 39 -3.37 -1.61 -2.28
N GLU A 40 -4.54 -1.03 -2.58
CA GLU A 40 -5.68 -1.78 -3.10
C GLU A 40 -5.76 -1.63 -4.62
N VAL A 41 -5.57 -2.74 -5.34
CA VAL A 41 -5.77 -2.79 -6.78
C VAL A 41 -7.16 -3.34 -7.07
N ILE A 42 -8.01 -2.49 -7.65
CA ILE A 42 -9.36 -2.80 -8.07
C ILE A 42 -9.36 -2.98 -9.58
N GLY A 43 -9.75 -4.16 -10.04
CA GLY A 43 -9.84 -4.47 -11.47
C GLY A 43 -11.14 -3.99 -12.11
N GLU A 44 -11.03 -3.39 -13.29
CA GLU A 44 -12.18 -3.17 -14.19
C GLU A 44 -12.35 -4.35 -15.15
N GLY A 45 -13.60 -4.69 -15.45
CA GLY A 45 -13.93 -5.84 -16.32
C GLY A 45 -13.52 -7.16 -15.66
N ASN A 46 -12.80 -8.02 -16.41
CA ASN A 46 -12.26 -9.28 -15.89
C ASN A 46 -10.81 -9.14 -15.34
N PHE A 47 -10.32 -7.92 -15.10
CA PHE A 47 -9.02 -7.71 -14.45
C PHE A 47 -9.09 -8.14 -12.97
N PRO A 48 -8.09 -8.85 -12.43
CA PRO A 48 -8.12 -9.31 -11.04
C PRO A 48 -7.95 -8.16 -10.05
N SER A 49 -8.75 -8.16 -8.98
CA SER A 49 -8.54 -7.28 -7.83
C SER A 49 -7.66 -7.96 -6.78
N PHE A 50 -6.75 -7.22 -6.16
CA PHE A 50 -5.86 -7.74 -5.12
C PHE A 50 -5.32 -6.62 -4.22
N LYS A 51 -4.75 -7.01 -3.07
CA LYS A 51 -4.03 -6.10 -2.18
C LYS A 51 -2.54 -6.38 -2.22
N LEU A 52 -1.76 -5.35 -2.00
CA LEU A 52 -0.30 -5.41 -1.98
C LEU A 52 0.18 -4.63 -0.76
N GLU A 53 0.61 -5.37 0.27
CA GLU A 53 1.12 -4.82 1.52
C GLU A 53 2.58 -4.48 1.32
N CYS A 54 2.92 -3.20 1.43
CA CYS A 54 4.27 -2.71 1.20
C CYS A 54 4.91 -2.28 2.51
N PRO A 55 6.12 -2.78 2.82
CA PRO A 55 6.86 -2.29 3.97
C PRO A 55 7.14 -0.80 3.80
N SER A 56 6.77 -0.01 4.80
CA SER A 56 7.08 1.42 4.82
C SER A 56 8.50 1.61 5.32
N LYS A 57 9.29 2.40 4.60
CA LYS A 57 10.64 2.78 5.01
C LYS A 57 10.63 4.18 5.59
N GLU A 58 11.33 4.36 6.70
CA GLU A 58 11.48 5.66 7.33
C GLU A 58 12.12 6.65 6.35
N SER A 59 11.52 7.84 6.21
CA SER A 59 11.97 8.89 5.27
C SER A 59 11.81 8.60 3.76
N GLU A 60 11.09 7.54 3.37
CA GLU A 60 10.76 7.26 1.96
C GLU A 60 9.24 7.21 1.74
N THR A 61 8.80 7.68 0.57
CA THR A 61 7.41 7.51 0.13
C THR A 61 7.29 6.21 -0.65
N THR A 62 6.54 5.27 -0.08
CA THR A 62 6.18 4.02 -0.77
C THR A 62 5.07 4.28 -1.78
N HIS A 63 5.20 3.72 -2.98
CA HIS A 63 4.25 3.83 -4.07
C HIS A 63 4.19 2.53 -4.88
N LEU A 64 3.09 2.33 -5.59
CA LEU A 64 2.96 1.20 -6.51
C LEU A 64 3.75 1.50 -7.80
N SER A 65 4.45 0.50 -8.31
CA SER A 65 5.15 0.57 -9.60
C SER A 65 4.73 -0.57 -10.50
N MET A 66 4.81 -0.34 -11.82
CA MET A 66 4.51 -1.34 -12.83
C MET A 66 5.67 -1.46 -13.81
N GLU A 67 6.00 -2.70 -14.16
CA GLU A 67 7.00 -3.01 -15.16
C GLU A 67 6.47 -4.07 -16.13
N LYS A 68 6.83 -3.90 -17.40
CA LYS A 68 6.64 -4.93 -18.42
C LYS A 68 7.82 -5.90 -18.42
N LYS A 69 7.54 -7.19 -18.33
CA LYS A 69 8.47 -8.27 -18.69
C LYS A 69 7.92 -9.01 -19.91
N TRP A 70 8.76 -9.81 -20.57
CA TRP A 70 8.48 -10.45 -21.86
C TRP A 70 7.04 -10.95 -22.00
N ASP A 71 6.61 -11.83 -21.08
CA ASP A 71 5.31 -12.49 -21.14
C ASP A 71 4.34 -12.08 -20.02
N TYR A 72 4.71 -11.12 -19.17
CA TYR A 72 3.93 -10.76 -17.99
C TYR A 72 4.16 -9.31 -17.54
N PHE A 73 3.19 -8.77 -16.82
CA PHE A 73 3.33 -7.52 -16.09
C PHE A 73 3.69 -7.78 -14.63
N LYS A 74 4.61 -6.98 -14.11
CA LYS A 74 5.02 -6.98 -12.71
C LYS A 74 4.44 -5.74 -12.03
N ILE A 75 3.70 -5.94 -10.95
CA ILE A 75 3.23 -4.88 -10.07
C ILE A 75 3.92 -5.06 -8.72
N PHE A 76 4.60 -4.03 -8.22
CA PHE A 76 5.44 -4.16 -7.03
C PHE A 76 5.50 -2.87 -6.22
N CYS A 77 5.88 -3.01 -4.95
CA CYS A 77 6.19 -1.86 -4.09
C CYS A 77 7.51 -1.22 -4.51
N ASN A 78 7.51 0.10 -4.64
CA ASN A 78 8.73 0.88 -4.76
C ASN A 78 8.75 1.97 -3.70
N SER A 79 9.92 2.30 -3.19
CA SER A 79 10.11 3.32 -2.17
C SER A 79 11.14 4.32 -2.69
N SER A 80 10.82 5.61 -2.57
CA SER A 80 11.66 6.69 -3.07
C SER A 80 11.63 7.85 -2.10
N SER A 81 12.78 8.48 -1.88
CA SER A 81 12.90 9.73 -1.13
C SER A 81 12.32 10.94 -1.88
N ARG A 82 12.03 10.78 -3.18
CA ARG A 82 11.32 11.77 -4.01
C ARG A 82 9.87 11.34 -4.21
N SER A 83 8.95 12.32 -4.24
CA SER A 83 7.56 12.08 -4.63
C SER A 83 7.50 11.42 -6.02
N PRO A 84 6.64 10.40 -6.21
CA PRO A 84 6.54 9.72 -7.49
C PRO A 84 6.10 10.70 -8.59
N ALA A 85 6.77 10.63 -9.74
CA ALA A 85 6.56 11.55 -10.86
C ALA A 85 5.16 11.43 -11.51
N SER A 86 4.48 10.29 -11.33
CA SER A 86 3.11 10.08 -11.75
C SER A 86 2.39 9.17 -10.75
N ARG A 87 1.17 9.55 -10.36
CA ARG A 87 0.29 8.68 -9.58
C ARG A 87 -0.40 7.64 -10.46
N ASP A 88 -0.67 7.98 -11.71
CA ASP A 88 -1.21 7.03 -12.69
C ASP A 88 -0.08 6.23 -13.32
N LEU A 89 -0.33 4.94 -13.49
CA LEU A 89 0.65 3.97 -13.95
C LEU A 89 0.15 3.36 -15.26
N LYS A 90 1.02 3.32 -16.27
CA LYS A 90 0.70 2.72 -17.57
C LYS A 90 1.94 2.01 -18.11
N VAL A 91 1.74 0.80 -18.60
CA VAL A 91 2.76 0.01 -19.30
C VAL A 91 2.15 -0.61 -20.54
N GLU A 92 2.87 -0.55 -21.65
CA GLU A 92 2.53 -1.26 -22.88
C GLU A 92 3.14 -2.67 -22.78
N GLY A 93 2.39 -3.67 -23.21
CA GLY A 93 2.84 -5.05 -23.20
C GLY A 93 3.66 -5.41 -24.45
N SER A 94 3.89 -6.71 -24.60
CA SER A 94 4.69 -7.28 -25.69
C SER A 94 3.83 -7.95 -26.76
N ARG A 95 2.52 -8.10 -26.53
CA ARG A 95 1.62 -8.81 -27.44
C ARG A 95 1.02 -7.84 -28.45
N GLY A 96 1.13 -8.19 -29.71
CA GLY A 96 0.54 -7.45 -30.83
C GLY A 96 1.59 -6.93 -31.81
N SER A 97 1.16 -6.10 -32.75
CA SER A 97 2.05 -5.47 -33.75
C SER A 97 2.64 -4.17 -33.19
N ASP A 98 3.67 -3.63 -33.85
CA ASP A 98 4.31 -2.36 -33.46
C ASP A 98 3.33 -1.19 -33.28
N THR A 99 2.16 -1.26 -33.91
CA THR A 99 1.10 -0.25 -33.86
C THR A 99 -0.07 -0.57 -32.93
N LYS A 100 -0.16 -1.79 -32.40
CA LYS A 100 -1.26 -2.25 -31.54
C LYS A 100 -0.73 -3.23 -30.52
N LYS A 101 -0.21 -2.70 -29.41
CA LYS A 101 0.24 -3.49 -28.26
C LYS A 101 -0.86 -3.55 -27.22
N ASP A 102 -0.89 -4.64 -26.48
CA ASP A 102 -1.65 -4.72 -25.25
C ASP A 102 -1.18 -3.64 -24.25
N GLN A 103 -2.06 -3.24 -23.34
CA GLN A 103 -1.80 -2.15 -22.42
C GLN A 103 -2.42 -2.44 -21.06
N LEU A 104 -1.60 -2.28 -20.02
CA LEU A 104 -2.06 -2.26 -18.63
C LEU A 104 -2.01 -0.83 -18.12
N SER A 105 -3.10 -0.38 -17.49
CA SER A 105 -3.19 0.98 -16.95
C SER A 105 -3.91 0.97 -15.62
N CYS A 106 -3.32 1.63 -14.63
CA CYS A 106 -3.87 1.80 -13.30
C CYS A 106 -3.96 3.27 -12.97
N LYS A 107 -5.16 3.74 -12.66
CA LYS A 107 -5.41 5.11 -12.22
C LYS A 107 -5.43 5.17 -10.71
N TYR A 108 -4.72 6.13 -10.14
CA TYR A 108 -4.75 6.37 -8.71
C TYR A 108 -6.10 6.94 -8.30
N GLN A 109 -6.62 6.41 -7.21
CA GLN A 109 -7.73 6.94 -6.44
C GLN A 109 -7.26 7.25 -5.01
N GLU A 110 -8.14 7.81 -4.20
CA GLU A 110 -7.83 8.10 -2.80
C GLU A 110 -7.51 6.83 -1.98
N ASN A 111 -6.82 7.02 -0.85
CA ASN A 111 -6.48 5.96 0.10
C ASN A 111 -5.66 4.80 -0.50
N ASN A 112 -4.63 5.11 -1.31
CA ASN A 112 -3.74 4.11 -1.92
C ASN A 112 -4.48 3.07 -2.78
N ARG A 113 -5.64 3.45 -3.31
CA ARG A 113 -6.43 2.62 -4.21
C ARG A 113 -6.06 2.91 -5.65
N TYR A 114 -5.98 1.86 -6.45
CA TYR A 114 -5.73 1.93 -7.88
C TYR A 114 -6.84 1.21 -8.61
N VAL A 115 -7.41 1.86 -9.63
CA VAL A 115 -8.34 1.20 -10.55
C VAL A 115 -7.57 0.82 -11.81
N CYS A 116 -7.38 -0.48 -11.99
CA CYS A 116 -6.58 -1.05 -13.05
C CYS A 116 -7.46 -1.69 -14.12
N LYS A 117 -7.08 -1.47 -15.38
CA LYS A 117 -7.67 -2.11 -16.54
C LYS A 117 -6.58 -2.64 -17.47
N TYR A 118 -6.88 -3.76 -18.09
CA TYR A 118 -6.11 -4.31 -19.18
C TYR A 118 -6.90 -4.20 -20.48
N VAL A 119 -6.20 -3.80 -21.53
CA VAL A 119 -6.73 -3.70 -22.90
C VAL A 119 -5.83 -4.54 -23.78
N ASP A 120 -6.38 -5.51 -24.49
CA ASP A 120 -5.61 -6.32 -25.43
C ASP A 120 -5.26 -5.52 -26.72
N GLN A 121 -4.47 -6.12 -27.60
CA GLN A 121 -4.13 -5.59 -28.93
C GLN A 121 -5.34 -5.31 -29.84
N ASN A 122 -6.51 -5.88 -29.55
CA ASN A 122 -7.75 -5.70 -30.30
C ASN A 122 -8.65 -4.60 -29.71
N GLY A 123 -8.28 -4.04 -28.55
CA GLY A 123 -9.11 -3.08 -27.82
C GLY A 123 -10.12 -3.74 -26.86
N THR A 124 -10.09 -5.06 -26.71
CA THR A 124 -10.95 -5.81 -25.78
C THR A 124 -10.50 -5.53 -24.36
N GLN A 125 -11.44 -5.08 -23.52
CA GLN A 125 -11.16 -4.76 -22.13
C GLN A 125 -11.38 -5.97 -21.22
N GLY A 126 -10.49 -6.15 -20.25
CA GLY A 126 -10.67 -7.05 -19.12
C GLY A 126 -10.48 -8.54 -19.44
N GLU A 127 -10.84 -9.01 -20.63
CA GLU A 127 -10.60 -10.41 -21.00
C GLU A 127 -9.11 -10.72 -21.09
N GLY A 128 -8.69 -11.71 -20.31
CA GLY A 128 -7.40 -12.33 -20.49
C GLY A 128 -6.28 -11.78 -19.64
N VAL A 129 -6.48 -11.47 -18.36
CA VAL A 129 -5.36 -11.38 -17.41
C VAL A 129 -5.61 -12.30 -16.24
N LYS A 130 -4.61 -13.11 -15.89
CA LYS A 130 -4.61 -13.91 -14.66
C LYS A 130 -3.49 -13.45 -13.75
N THR A 131 -3.83 -13.28 -12.47
CA THR A 131 -2.79 -13.22 -11.43
C THR A 131 -2.17 -14.59 -11.33
N VAL A 132 -0.87 -14.65 -11.55
CA VAL A 132 -0.09 -15.85 -11.28
C VAL A 132 0.78 -15.52 -10.07
N ILE A 133 0.93 -16.48 -9.18
CA ILE A 133 1.98 -16.47 -8.17
C ILE A 133 2.95 -17.56 -8.64
N PRO A 134 3.89 -17.25 -9.55
CA PRO A 134 4.88 -18.23 -9.92
C PRO A 134 5.79 -18.36 -8.70
N GLU A 135 5.71 -19.49 -7.99
CA GLU A 135 6.54 -19.75 -6.80
C GLU A 135 8.04 -19.60 -7.10
N GLU A 136 8.44 -19.82 -8.35
CA GLU A 136 9.81 -19.58 -8.82
C GLU A 136 10.15 -18.10 -9.01
N LEU A 137 9.21 -17.28 -9.52
CA LEU A 137 9.43 -15.84 -9.72
C LEU A 137 9.37 -15.06 -8.40
N SER A 138 8.54 -15.49 -7.45
CA SER A 138 8.43 -14.87 -6.13
C SER A 138 9.66 -15.09 -5.23
N LYS A 139 10.47 -16.11 -5.48
CA LYS A 139 11.66 -16.43 -4.66
C LYS A 139 12.79 -15.42 -4.79
N ASN A 140 12.83 -14.68 -5.90
CA ASN A 140 13.88 -13.70 -6.18
C ASN A 140 13.49 -12.26 -5.83
N ASP A 141 12.22 -12.01 -5.49
CA ASP A 141 11.79 -10.67 -5.12
C ASP A 141 12.05 -10.40 -3.65
N THR A 142 12.83 -9.36 -3.39
CA THR A 142 13.01 -8.79 -2.05
C THR A 142 11.88 -7.85 -1.64
N VAL A 143 10.90 -7.61 -2.53
CA VAL A 143 9.77 -6.70 -2.31
C VAL A 143 8.44 -7.36 -2.67
N PRO A 144 7.35 -7.04 -1.96
CA PRO A 144 6.02 -7.54 -2.27
C PRO A 144 5.66 -7.25 -3.73
N THR A 145 5.32 -8.31 -4.46
CA THR A 145 5.16 -8.28 -5.91
C THR A 145 3.97 -9.15 -6.33
N LYS A 146 3.25 -8.72 -7.36
CA LYS A 146 2.24 -9.50 -8.08
C LYS A 146 2.57 -9.57 -9.56
N TYR A 147 2.37 -10.76 -10.11
CA TYR A 147 2.62 -11.07 -11.50
C TYR A 147 1.30 -11.28 -12.23
N LEU A 148 1.15 -10.63 -13.38
CA LEU A 148 -0.04 -10.67 -14.20
C LEU A 148 0.30 -11.18 -15.59
N ILE A 149 -0.29 -12.30 -15.99
CA ILE A 149 -0.05 -12.91 -17.29
C ILE A 149 -1.26 -12.66 -18.20
N PRO A 150 -1.06 -12.01 -19.35
CA PRO A 150 -2.06 -11.95 -20.41
C PRO A 150 -2.40 -13.34 -20.95
N ARG A 151 -3.68 -13.66 -21.15
CA ARG A 151 -4.15 -14.90 -21.78
C ARG A 151 -4.22 -14.72 -23.28
#